data_AF-A0A497QF34-F1
#
_entry.id   AF-A0A497QF34-F1
#
_cell.length_a   1.000
_cell.length_b   1.000
_cell.length_c   1.000
_cell.angle_alpha   90.00
_cell.angle_beta   90.00
_cell.angle_gamma   90.00
#
_symmetry.space_group_name_H-M   'P 1'
#
loop_
_entity.id
_entity.type
_entity.pdbx_description
1 polymer ?
#
loop_
_entity_poly.entity_id
_entity_poly.type
_entity_poly.pdbx_seq_one_letter_code
_entity_poly.pdbx_strand_id
1 'polypeptide(L)' 'MTYKEDHKKSIENPEEFWGKIANDLFWYKKWDKVLDTSNPPFYRWFKGGETNICYNAVDRW' A
#
# COMPACT_ATOMS: atom_id res chain seq x y z
N MET A 1 -14.94 -9.30 -8.82
CA MET A 1 -13.85 -10.18 -8.32
C MET A 1 -14.43 -10.98 -7.16
N THR A 2 -14.13 -12.26 -7.08
CA THR A 2 -14.57 -13.08 -5.94
C THR A 2 -13.56 -12.98 -4.81
N TYR A 3 -14.01 -13.16 -3.57
CA TYR A 3 -13.15 -13.16 -2.38
C TYR A 3 -11.90 -14.03 -2.55
N LYS A 4 -12.06 -15.25 -3.10
CA LYS A 4 -10.95 -16.20 -3.29
C LYS A 4 -9.90 -15.67 -4.26
N GLU A 5 -10.31 -14.98 -5.32
CA GLU A 5 -9.39 -14.43 -6.32
C GLU A 5 -8.62 -13.23 -5.77
N ASP A 6 -9.29 -12.34 -5.05
CA ASP A 6 -8.65 -11.16 -4.46
C ASP A 6 -7.68 -11.54 -3.33
N HIS A 7 -8.07 -12.50 -2.49
CA HIS A 7 -7.19 -13.05 -1.47
C HIS A 7 -5.95 -13.73 -2.07
N LYS A 8 -6.12 -14.50 -3.14
CA LYS A 8 -4.99 -15.12 -3.84
C LYS A 8 -4.03 -14.07 -4.39
N LYS A 9 -4.56 -13.05 -5.08
CA LYS A 9 -3.75 -11.96 -5.67
C LYS A 9 -3.04 -11.11 -4.62
N SER A 10 -3.66 -10.85 -3.47
CA SER A 10 -3.06 -10.04 -2.41
C SER A 10 -1.82 -10.69 -1.79
N ILE A 11 -1.74 -12.03 -1.85
CA ILE A 11 -0.60 -12.82 -1.35
C ILE A 11 0.44 -13.05 -2.45
N GLU A 12 0.02 -13.45 -3.65
CA GLU A 12 0.95 -13.80 -4.74
C GLU A 12 1.59 -12.56 -5.38
N ASN A 13 0.83 -11.48 -5.53
CA ASN A 13 1.27 -10.24 -6.18
C ASN A 13 0.99 -9.02 -5.29
N PRO A 14 1.62 -8.92 -4.10
CA PRO A 14 1.33 -7.88 -3.12
C PRO A 14 1.63 -6.47 -3.64
N GLU A 15 2.66 -6.31 -4.47
CA GLU A 15 3.06 -5.00 -5.01
C GLU A 15 1.99 -4.42 -5.95
N GLU A 16 1.44 -5.25 -6.85
CA GLU A 16 0.37 -4.83 -7.74
C GLU A 16 -0.95 -4.64 -6.98
N PHE A 17 -1.34 -5.61 -6.16
CA PHE A 17 -2.62 -5.59 -5.48
C PHE A 17 -2.72 -4.47 -4.43
N TRP A 18 -1.77 -4.41 -3.50
CA TRP A 18 -1.78 -3.39 -2.45
C TRP A 18 -1.35 -2.02 -2.96
N GLY A 19 -0.46 -1.98 -3.96
CA GLY A 19 -0.10 -0.72 -4.62
C GLY A 19 -1.32 -0.08 -5.31
N LYS A 20 -2.16 -0.90 -5.95
CA LYS A 20 -3.43 -0.42 -6.54
C LYS A 20 -4.35 0.19 -5.49
N ILE A 21 -4.59 -0.52 -4.38
CA ILE A 21 -5.47 -0.05 -3.30
C ILE A 21 -4.92 1.24 -2.66
N ALA A 22 -3.61 1.30 -2.42
CA ALA A 22 -2.98 2.45 -1.79
C ALA A 22 -3.01 3.72 -2.67
N ASN A 23 -3.26 3.61 -3.98
CA ASN A 23 -3.46 4.77 -4.87
C ASN A 23 -4.75 5.53 -4.58
N ASP A 24 -5.71 4.93 -3.89
CA ASP A 24 -6.96 5.61 -3.53
C ASP A 24 -6.72 6.65 -2.43
N LEU A 25 -5.64 6.50 -1.65
CA LEU A 25 -5.19 7.48 -0.67
C LEU A 25 -4.39 8.60 -1.34
N PHE A 26 -4.40 9.76 -0.71
CA PHE A 26 -3.55 10.88 -1.06
C PHE A 26 -2.14 10.69 -0.48
N TRP A 27 -1.14 10.99 -1.29
CA TRP A 27 0.28 10.93 -0.95
C TRP A 27 0.93 12.23 -1.38
N TYR A 28 1.64 12.89 -0.46
CA TYR A 28 2.52 14.01 -0.81
C TYR A 28 3.71 13.49 -1.64
N LYS A 29 4.20 12.30 -1.27
CA LYS A 29 5.22 11.56 -2.02
C LYS A 29 4.80 10.10 -2.12
N LYS A 30 4.70 9.57 -3.34
CA LYS A 30 4.46 8.14 -3.54
C LYS A 30 5.62 7.32 -2.99
N TRP A 31 5.29 6.16 -2.46
CA TRP A 31 6.28 5.19 -1.97
C TRP A 31 7.18 4.68 -3.10
N ASP A 32 8.40 4.28 -2.72
CA ASP A 32 9.37 3.67 -3.62
C ASP A 32 9.11 2.16 -3.77
N LYS A 33 8.62 1.52 -2.70
CA LYS A 33 8.30 0.08 -2.69
C LYS A 33 7.11 -0.23 -1.80
N VAL A 34 6.18 -1.04 -2.30
CA VAL A 34 4.97 -1.44 -1.57
C VAL A 34 5.31 -2.33 -0.38
N LEU A 35 6.11 -3.37 -0.60
CA LEU A 35 6.57 -4.28 0.45
C LEU A 35 8.08 -4.48 0.34
N ASP A 36 8.82 -3.95 1.32
CA ASP A 36 10.26 -4.16 1.46
C ASP A 36 10.53 -5.40 2.32
N THR A 37 11.02 -6.45 1.65
CA THR A 37 11.41 -7.74 2.24
C THR A 37 12.92 -7.90 2.46
N SER A 38 13.70 -6.83 2.26
CA SER A 38 15.18 -6.91 2.29
C SER A 38 15.78 -7.21 3.67
N ASN A 39 15.02 -7.06 4.76
CA ASN A 39 15.51 -7.28 6.12
C ASN A 39 14.52 -8.06 7.02
N PRO A 40 14.27 -9.36 6.78
CA PRO A 40 13.43 -10.16 7.67
C PRO A 40 14.01 -10.22 9.11
N PRO A 41 13.18 -10.17 10.18
CA PRO A 41 11.71 -10.10 10.19
C PRO A 41 11.14 -8.67 10.09
N PHE A 42 11.96 -7.66 9.86
CA PHE A 42 11.59 -6.23 9.83
C PHE A 42 11.10 -5.78 8.44
N TYR A 43 9.97 -6.34 8.02
CA TYR A 43 9.28 -5.93 6.81
C TYR A 43 8.75 -4.50 6.92
N ARG A 44 8.79 -3.76 5.80
CA ARG A 44 8.28 -2.39 5.74
C ARG A 44 7.30 -2.22 4.58
N TRP A 45 6.18 -1.58 4.86
CA TRP A 45 5.15 -1.27 3.87
C TRP A 45 5.26 0.17 3.40
N PHE A 46 5.05 0.40 2.10
CA PHE A 46 5.04 1.72 1.45
C PHE A 46 6.28 2.56 1.78
N LYS A 47 7.46 1.91 1.75
CA LYS A 47 8.73 2.54 2.11
C LYS A 47 9.02 3.74 1.21
N GLY A 48 9.41 4.86 1.82
CA GLY A 48 9.73 6.11 1.13
C GLY A 48 8.51 7.00 0.82
N GLY A 49 7.29 6.52 1.12
CA GLY A 49 6.06 7.27 0.93
C GLY A 49 5.81 8.26 2.07
N GLU A 50 5.23 9.41 1.72
CA GLU A 50 4.86 10.45 2.66
C GLU A 50 3.38 10.80 2.48
N THR A 51 2.63 10.70 3.59
CA THR A 51 1.20 10.98 3.63
C THR A 51 0.82 11.52 5.01
N ASN A 52 -0.38 12.07 5.12
CA ASN A 52 -0.98 12.48 6.38
C ASN A 52 -2.33 11.77 6.55
N ILE A 53 -2.53 11.16 7.70
CA ILE A 53 -3.73 10.38 7.99
C ILE A 53 -4.96 11.27 8.19
N CYS A 54 -4.82 12.42 8.87
CA CYS A 54 -5.89 13.38 9.03
C CYS A 54 -6.33 13.93 7.67
N TYR A 55 -5.37 14.28 6.81
CA TYR A 55 -5.68 14.77 5.46
C TYR A 55 -6.51 13.77 4.67
N ASN A 56 -6.17 12.48 4.71
CA ASN A 56 -6.94 11.44 4.02
C ASN A 56 -8.32 11.17 4.64
N ALA A 57 -8.45 11.31 5.95
CA ALA A 57 -9.66 10.95 6.69
C ALA A 57 -10.66 12.11 6.84
N VAL A 58 -10.18 13.35 6.82
CA VAL A 58 -10.96 14.54 7.16
C VAL A 58 -10.81 15.62 6.09
N ASP A 59 -9.60 16.15 5.87
CA ASP A 59 -9.40 17.39 5.11
C ASP A 59 -9.63 17.27 3.59
N ARG A 60 -9.61 16.05 3.04
CA ARG A 60 -9.79 15.80 1.59
C ARG A 60 -11.24 15.89 1.11
N TRP A 61 -12.20 16.06 2.02
CA TRP A 61 -13.65 16.05 1.74
C TRP A 61 -14.27 17.43 1.99
#